data_AF-A0A6B3I8L5-F1
#
_entry.id   AF-A0A6B3I8L5-F1
#
_cell.length_a   1.000
_cell.length_b   1.000
_cell.length_c   1.000
_cell.angle_alpha   90.00
_cell.angle_beta   90.00
_cell.angle_gamma   90.00
#
_symmetry.space_group_name_H-M   'P 1'
#
loop_
_entity.id
_entity.type
_entity.pdbx_description
1 polymer ?
#
loop_
_entity_poly.entity_id
_entity_poly.type
_entity_poly.pdbx_seq_one_letter_code
_entity_poly.pdbx_strand_id
1 'polypeptide(L)'
;VDVWCEDLLDQLPETPVPPVATEIVAVRDLDLVDDDAWPQALAMLARPPLRDALTQPVRVLLPDGTTQSVRPYTAWWLRDHPVLDGRRPAGLRSAGGDPILAGLYDAVDATGFDDAQVLRALGVRTSVAALLDEPGGAAELLGRLADEDRPVTPVQLHALYTALAELDPDQVTLPDELRAVVDGEVTVVDAADAVIADAPDVLPLTEGLPLLPVAPSRAAELAELLQVRRLGETIEAGVTSEGEEHRVPDSVRVLLGPATPDTYIEHPELRAGGVELDWRRTQDGVVHASTL
;
A
#
# COMPACT_ATOMS: atom_id res chain seq x y z
N VAL A 1 -24.54 -10.88 16.30
CA VAL A 1 -23.83 -10.16 17.39
C VAL A 1 -22.63 -10.96 17.86
N ASP A 2 -22.77 -12.25 18.15
CA ASP A 2 -21.65 -13.10 18.61
C ASP A 2 -20.43 -13.06 17.67
N VAL A 3 -20.62 -13.20 16.35
CA VAL A 3 -19.53 -13.11 15.36
C VAL A 3 -18.85 -11.73 15.36
N TRP A 4 -19.62 -10.65 15.50
CA TRP A 4 -19.04 -9.31 15.62
C TRP A 4 -18.20 -9.16 16.89
N CYS A 5 -18.64 -9.74 18.02
CA CYS A 5 -17.86 -9.76 19.24
C CYS A 5 -16.55 -10.55 19.08
N GLU A 6 -16.58 -11.69 18.40
CA GLU A 6 -15.38 -12.50 18.10
C GLU A 6 -14.40 -11.71 17.22
N ASP A 7 -14.84 -11.16 16.09
CA ASP A 7 -14.01 -10.34 15.18
C ASP A 7 -13.40 -9.12 15.89
N LEU A 8 -14.12 -8.53 16.85
CA LEU A 8 -13.58 -7.46 17.68
C LEU A 8 -12.52 -7.95 18.65
N LEU A 9 -12.74 -9.10 19.31
CA LEU A 9 -11.79 -9.65 20.27
C LEU A 9 -10.46 -10.02 19.59
N ASP A 10 -10.49 -10.50 18.35
CA ASP A 10 -9.29 -10.83 17.57
C ASP A 10 -8.42 -9.60 17.26
N GLN A 11 -8.99 -8.38 17.31
CA GLN A 11 -8.28 -7.11 17.10
C GLN A 11 -7.79 -6.46 18.40
N LEU A 12 -8.15 -7.03 19.55
CA LEU A 12 -7.81 -6.50 20.87
C LEU A 12 -6.69 -7.34 21.48
N PRO A 13 -5.86 -6.74 22.36
CA PRO A 13 -4.85 -7.50 23.08
C PRO A 13 -5.52 -8.60 23.94
N GLU A 14 -4.88 -9.77 24.03
CA GLU A 14 -5.33 -10.82 24.94
C GLU A 14 -5.24 -10.33 26.39
N THR A 15 -6.37 -10.30 27.09
CA THR A 15 -6.45 -9.80 28.47
C THR A 15 -7.12 -10.80 29.41
N PRO A 16 -6.77 -10.80 30.72
CA PRO A 16 -7.28 -11.79 31.67
C PRO A 16 -8.78 -11.65 31.98
N VAL A 17 -9.38 -10.51 31.65
CA VAL A 17 -10.82 -10.29 31.74
C VAL A 17 -11.32 -9.68 30.43
N PRO A 18 -12.59 -9.94 30.04
CA PRO A 18 -13.13 -9.41 28.79
C PRO A 18 -13.20 -7.88 28.79
N PRO A 19 -13.00 -7.25 27.63
CA PRO A 19 -13.20 -5.82 27.47
C PRO A 19 -14.70 -5.46 27.52
N VAL A 20 -15.02 -4.19 27.80
CA VAL A 20 -16.41 -3.73 28.00
C VAL A 20 -16.75 -2.56 27.07
N ALA A 21 -17.81 -2.73 26.28
CA ALA A 21 -18.49 -1.61 25.61
C ALA A 21 -19.66 -1.13 26.47
N THR A 22 -19.59 0.09 27.01
CA THR A 22 -20.62 0.62 27.93
C THR A 22 -21.91 1.01 27.22
N GLU A 23 -21.81 1.42 25.96
CA GLU A 23 -22.94 1.83 25.12
C GLU A 23 -22.68 1.39 23.68
N ILE A 24 -23.71 0.87 23.03
CA ILE A 24 -23.68 0.47 21.61
C ILE A 24 -24.94 1.00 20.95
N VAL A 25 -24.76 1.70 19.84
CA VAL A 25 -25.84 2.08 18.92
C VAL A 25 -25.75 1.17 17.70
N ALA A 26 -26.80 0.42 17.41
CA ALA A 26 -26.82 -0.55 16.32
C ALA A 26 -28.20 -0.62 15.67
N VAL A 27 -28.24 -0.95 14.38
CA VAL A 27 -29.47 -1.32 13.67
C VAL A 27 -29.58 -2.83 13.65
N ARG A 28 -30.67 -3.34 14.23
CA ARG A 28 -31.00 -4.77 14.24
C ARG A 28 -31.77 -5.17 13.00
N ASP A 29 -31.89 -6.47 12.78
CA ASP A 29 -32.75 -7.08 11.76
C ASP A 29 -32.46 -6.59 10.32
N LEU A 30 -31.20 -6.27 10.02
CA LEU A 30 -30.77 -5.85 8.67
C LEU A 30 -30.94 -6.97 7.63
N ASP A 31 -30.96 -8.22 8.08
CA ASP A 31 -31.28 -9.41 7.28
C ASP A 31 -32.74 -9.49 6.84
N LEU A 32 -33.64 -8.66 7.41
CA LEU A 32 -35.05 -8.59 7.02
C LEU A 32 -35.32 -7.51 5.96
N VAL A 33 -34.30 -6.78 5.51
CA VAL A 33 -34.43 -5.82 4.40
C VAL A 33 -34.56 -6.62 3.11
N ASP A 34 -35.62 -6.34 2.34
CA ASP A 34 -35.81 -6.91 1.01
C ASP A 34 -34.65 -6.48 0.08
N ASP A 35 -34.17 -7.38 -0.78
CA ASP A 35 -33.02 -7.15 -1.66
C ASP A 35 -33.23 -5.90 -2.54
N ASP A 36 -34.46 -5.67 -3.01
CA ASP A 36 -34.82 -4.51 -3.83
C ASP A 36 -35.03 -3.22 -3.03
N ALA A 37 -35.00 -3.29 -1.69
CA ALA A 37 -35.20 -2.18 -0.77
C ALA A 37 -33.90 -1.63 -0.15
N TRP A 38 -32.74 -2.21 -0.47
CA TRP A 38 -31.44 -1.74 0.03
C TRP A 38 -31.14 -0.27 -0.29
N PRO A 39 -31.41 0.26 -1.50
CA PRO A 39 -31.19 1.69 -1.76
C PRO A 39 -31.93 2.61 -0.79
N GLN A 40 -33.17 2.27 -0.43
CA GLN A 40 -34.02 3.01 0.49
C GLN A 40 -33.53 2.84 1.94
N ALA A 41 -33.16 1.61 2.33
CA ALA A 41 -32.61 1.33 3.66
C ALA A 41 -31.29 2.08 3.90
N LEU A 42 -30.38 2.06 2.92
CA LEU A 42 -29.12 2.78 3.01
C LEU A 42 -29.33 4.30 3.03
N ALA A 43 -30.29 4.84 2.27
CA ALA A 43 -30.65 6.25 2.34
C ALA A 43 -31.19 6.67 3.72
N MET A 44 -31.91 5.77 4.42
CA MET A 44 -32.34 6.00 5.81
C MET A 44 -31.15 5.92 6.78
N LEU A 45 -30.28 4.92 6.63
CA LEU A 45 -29.07 4.75 7.44
C LEU A 45 -28.08 5.90 7.30
N ALA A 46 -28.03 6.56 6.13
CA ALA A 46 -27.17 7.70 5.89
C ALA A 46 -27.61 9.00 6.62
N ARG A 47 -28.76 8.99 7.31
CA ARG A 47 -29.33 10.18 7.98
C ARG A 47 -29.41 10.02 9.50
N PRO A 48 -29.19 11.08 10.30
CA PRO A 48 -29.41 11.03 11.74
C PRO A 48 -30.87 10.64 12.09
N PRO A 49 -31.09 9.90 13.20
CA PRO A 49 -30.08 9.41 14.14
C PRO A 49 -29.41 8.09 13.70
N LEU A 50 -29.92 7.40 12.67
CA LEU A 50 -29.42 6.08 12.26
C LEU A 50 -27.98 6.12 11.75
N ARG A 51 -27.56 7.25 11.18
CA ARG A 51 -26.18 7.51 10.76
C ARG A 51 -25.16 7.25 11.87
N ASP A 52 -25.53 7.48 13.13
CA ASP A 52 -24.61 7.27 14.25
C ASP A 52 -24.30 5.79 14.45
N ALA A 53 -25.29 4.92 14.25
CA ALA A 53 -25.12 3.46 14.32
C ALA A 53 -24.11 2.92 13.30
N LEU A 54 -23.90 3.66 12.21
CA LEU A 54 -22.99 3.33 11.11
C LEU A 54 -21.62 4.01 11.27
N THR A 55 -21.60 5.27 11.70
CA THR A 55 -20.41 6.13 11.57
C THR A 55 -19.71 6.47 12.87
N GLN A 56 -20.35 6.29 14.02
CA GLN A 56 -19.71 6.52 15.32
C GLN A 56 -19.00 5.24 15.79
N PRO A 57 -17.67 5.30 16.03
CA PRO A 57 -16.95 4.16 16.59
C PRO A 57 -17.47 3.77 17.97
N VAL A 58 -17.45 2.47 18.27
CA VAL A 58 -17.76 1.97 19.62
C VAL A 58 -16.49 2.10 20.47
N ARG A 59 -16.61 2.69 21.66
CA ARG A 59 -15.50 2.77 22.61
C ARG A 59 -15.54 1.56 23.54
N VAL A 60 -14.43 0.83 23.55
CA VAL A 60 -14.25 -0.37 24.36
C VAL A 60 -13.24 -0.06 25.46
N LEU A 61 -13.63 -0.31 26.71
CA LEU A 61 -12.76 -0.19 27.89
C LEU A 61 -11.98 -1.48 28.10
N LEU A 62 -10.66 -1.37 28.11
CA LEU A 62 -9.73 -2.46 28.40
C LEU A 62 -9.49 -2.60 29.91
N PRO A 63 -9.03 -3.77 30.38
CA PRO A 63 -8.83 -4.02 31.82
C PRO A 63 -7.76 -3.16 32.49
N ASP A 64 -6.81 -2.64 31.70
CA ASP A 64 -5.78 -1.70 32.15
C ASP A 64 -6.31 -0.26 32.31
N GLY A 65 -7.58 -0.02 32.01
CA GLY A 65 -8.25 1.28 32.09
C GLY A 65 -8.12 2.13 30.82
N THR A 66 -7.42 1.65 29.79
CA THR A 66 -7.33 2.32 28.49
C THR A 66 -8.59 2.07 27.65
N THR A 67 -8.79 2.87 26.61
CA THR A 67 -9.92 2.69 25.68
C THR A 67 -9.46 2.53 24.25
N GLN A 68 -10.04 1.59 23.54
CA GLN A 68 -9.84 1.40 22.11
C GLN A 68 -11.14 1.71 21.35
N SER A 69 -11.02 2.33 20.18
CA SER A 69 -12.16 2.57 19.29
C SER A 69 -12.25 1.42 18.31
N VAL A 70 -13.45 0.85 18.19
CA VAL A 70 -13.71 -0.27 17.28
C VAL A 70 -14.88 0.03 16.35
N ARG A 71 -14.99 -0.75 15.27
CA ARG A 71 -16.03 -0.59 14.27
C ARG A 71 -17.42 -0.89 14.86
N PRO A 72 -18.44 -0.05 14.61
CA PRO A 72 -19.79 -0.32 15.09
C PRO A 72 -20.41 -1.52 14.34
N TYR A 73 -21.30 -2.24 15.04
CA TYR A 73 -21.96 -3.45 14.53
C TYR A 73 -22.62 -3.24 13.15
N THR A 74 -23.33 -2.13 12.98
CA THR A 74 -24.05 -1.83 11.72
C THR A 74 -23.07 -1.72 10.55
N ALA A 75 -21.92 -1.06 10.74
CA ALA A 75 -20.89 -0.93 9.71
C ALA A 75 -20.23 -2.27 9.39
N TRP A 76 -19.89 -3.04 10.43
CA TRP A 76 -19.36 -4.39 10.29
C TRP A 76 -20.31 -5.28 9.47
N TRP A 77 -21.60 -5.29 9.81
CA TRP A 77 -22.58 -6.13 9.11
C TRP A 77 -22.72 -5.71 7.64
N LEU A 78 -22.90 -4.41 7.36
CA LEU A 78 -23.14 -3.93 5.99
C LEU A 78 -21.95 -4.16 5.05
N ARG A 79 -20.72 -4.19 5.58
CA ARG A 79 -19.51 -4.39 4.78
C ARG A 79 -19.47 -5.73 4.06
N ASP A 80 -19.94 -6.79 4.73
CA ASP A 80 -19.84 -8.17 4.24
C ASP A 80 -21.16 -8.72 3.66
N HIS A 81 -22.21 -7.89 3.61
CA HIS A 81 -23.50 -8.25 3.04
C HIS A 81 -23.71 -7.60 1.66
N PRO A 82 -24.44 -8.25 0.74
CA PRO A 82 -24.61 -7.82 -0.65
C PRO A 82 -25.57 -6.62 -0.82
N VAL A 83 -25.28 -5.50 -0.15
CA VAL A 83 -26.21 -4.36 0.00
C VAL A 83 -26.07 -3.29 -1.10
N LEU A 84 -25.05 -3.38 -1.96
CA LEU A 84 -24.83 -2.46 -3.07
C LEU A 84 -24.93 -3.19 -4.40
N ASP A 85 -26.08 -3.08 -5.07
CA ASP A 85 -26.40 -3.79 -6.32
C ASP A 85 -26.13 -5.31 -6.22
N GLY A 86 -26.49 -5.93 -5.10
CA GLY A 86 -26.23 -7.35 -4.84
C GLY A 86 -24.77 -7.71 -4.57
N ARG A 87 -23.91 -6.71 -4.34
CA ARG A 87 -22.47 -6.88 -4.07
C ARG A 87 -22.09 -6.39 -2.68
N ARG A 88 -21.04 -7.00 -2.12
CA ARG A 88 -20.48 -6.64 -0.82
C ARG A 88 -19.66 -5.36 -0.93
N PRO A 89 -19.94 -4.32 -0.12
CA PRO A 89 -19.19 -3.07 -0.13
C PRO A 89 -17.67 -3.20 0.02
N ALA A 90 -17.17 -4.11 0.87
CA ALA A 90 -15.74 -4.25 1.19
C ALA A 90 -14.83 -4.46 -0.04
N GLY A 91 -15.38 -4.98 -1.14
CA GLY A 91 -14.65 -5.24 -2.39
C GLY A 91 -14.82 -4.15 -3.45
N LEU A 92 -15.52 -3.07 -3.13
CA LEU A 92 -15.90 -2.02 -4.08
C LEU A 92 -15.10 -0.75 -3.84
N ARG A 93 -14.91 0.02 -4.91
CA ARG A 93 -14.44 1.40 -4.84
C ARG A 93 -15.51 2.36 -5.37
N SER A 94 -15.52 3.57 -4.85
CA SER A 94 -16.32 4.64 -5.44
C SER A 94 -15.83 4.94 -6.86
N ALA A 95 -16.75 5.02 -7.82
CA ALA A 95 -16.41 5.35 -9.21
C ALA A 95 -15.69 6.70 -9.36
N GLY A 96 -16.05 7.69 -8.53
CA GLY A 96 -15.40 9.01 -8.46
C GLY A 96 -14.27 9.12 -7.43
N GLY A 97 -13.86 8.00 -6.83
CA GLY A 97 -12.75 7.94 -5.88
C GLY A 97 -11.38 7.95 -6.56
N ASP A 98 -10.38 7.55 -5.79
CA ASP A 98 -8.98 7.50 -6.23
C ASP A 98 -8.78 6.52 -7.40
N PRO A 99 -8.28 7.00 -8.56
CA PRO A 99 -8.07 6.16 -9.74
C PRO A 99 -6.97 5.11 -9.54
N ILE A 100 -6.07 5.28 -8.56
CA ILE A 100 -4.99 4.31 -8.29
C ILE A 100 -5.58 2.94 -7.88
N LEU A 101 -6.77 2.91 -7.27
CA LEU A 101 -7.46 1.68 -6.86
C LEU A 101 -8.21 0.97 -7.99
N ALA A 102 -8.22 1.54 -9.21
CA ALA A 102 -8.87 0.91 -10.35
C ALA A 102 -8.19 -0.42 -10.74
N GLY A 103 -9.00 -1.43 -11.07
CA GLY A 103 -8.52 -2.79 -11.37
C GLY A 103 -8.40 -3.67 -10.13
N LEU A 104 -7.89 -3.13 -9.03
CA LEU A 104 -7.83 -3.82 -7.72
C LEU A 104 -9.21 -3.95 -7.06
N TYR A 105 -10.05 -2.94 -7.23
CA TYR A 105 -11.41 -2.87 -6.69
C TYR A 105 -12.41 -2.55 -7.79
N ASP A 106 -13.57 -3.22 -7.74
CA ASP A 106 -14.63 -3.03 -8.71
C ASP A 106 -15.36 -1.71 -8.43
N ALA A 107 -15.67 -0.96 -9.49
CA ALA A 107 -16.38 0.29 -9.33
C ALA A 107 -17.85 0.05 -8.95
N VAL A 108 -18.35 0.92 -8.08
CA VAL A 108 -19.78 1.08 -7.82
C VAL A 108 -20.19 2.53 -8.01
N ASP A 109 -21.37 2.73 -8.59
CA ASP A 109 -21.98 4.05 -8.63
C ASP A 109 -22.48 4.40 -7.24
N ALA A 110 -21.66 5.15 -6.53
CA ALA A 110 -21.94 5.66 -5.20
C ALA A 110 -22.54 7.07 -5.23
N THR A 111 -22.99 7.58 -6.38
CA THR A 111 -23.52 8.96 -6.50
C THR A 111 -24.75 9.22 -5.64
N GLY A 112 -25.47 8.18 -5.18
CA GLY A 112 -26.52 8.30 -4.17
C GLY A 112 -26.02 8.57 -2.74
N PHE A 113 -24.71 8.50 -2.51
CA PHE A 113 -24.03 8.74 -1.24
C PHE A 113 -23.05 9.92 -1.38
N ASP A 114 -23.52 11.13 -1.13
CA ASP A 114 -22.65 12.32 -1.08
C ASP A 114 -21.71 12.32 0.16
N ASP A 115 -21.96 11.41 1.11
CA ASP A 115 -21.25 11.33 2.38
C ASP A 115 -20.12 10.29 2.33
N ALA A 116 -18.89 10.77 2.16
CA ALA A 116 -17.70 9.94 2.17
C ALA A 116 -17.52 9.14 3.48
N GLN A 117 -18.04 9.63 4.62
CA GLN A 117 -17.97 8.89 5.88
C GLN A 117 -18.90 7.67 5.87
N VAL A 118 -20.07 7.78 5.24
CA VAL A 118 -20.99 6.65 5.05
C VAL A 118 -20.39 5.61 4.13
N LEU A 119 -19.79 6.03 3.00
CA LEU A 119 -19.12 5.11 2.08
C LEU A 119 -17.98 4.34 2.75
N ARG A 120 -17.12 5.02 3.52
CA ARG A 120 -16.06 4.36 4.29
C ARG A 120 -16.62 3.41 5.35
N ALA A 121 -17.70 3.79 6.03
CA ALA A 121 -18.33 2.93 7.02
C ALA A 121 -18.94 1.67 6.39
N LEU A 122 -19.53 1.77 5.20
CA LEU A 122 -19.94 0.61 4.39
C LEU A 122 -18.72 -0.21 3.97
N GLY A 123 -17.55 0.39 3.82
CA GLY A 123 -16.34 -0.25 3.33
C GLY A 123 -16.11 -0.10 1.84
N VAL A 124 -16.77 0.87 1.21
CA VAL A 124 -16.44 1.30 -0.15
C VAL A 124 -15.13 2.09 -0.10
N ARG A 125 -14.14 1.65 -0.86
CA ARG A 125 -12.83 2.31 -0.94
C ARG A 125 -12.94 3.65 -1.67
N THR A 126 -12.44 4.71 -1.03
CA THR A 126 -12.48 6.08 -1.60
C THR A 126 -11.10 6.60 -1.98
N SER A 127 -10.06 6.25 -1.22
CA SER A 127 -8.67 6.60 -1.48
C SER A 127 -7.71 5.60 -0.86
N VAL A 128 -6.47 5.57 -1.35
CA VAL A 128 -5.41 4.73 -0.77
C VAL A 128 -5.16 5.09 0.69
N ALA A 129 -5.02 6.38 1.01
CA ALA A 129 -4.81 6.84 2.40
C ALA A 129 -5.94 6.38 3.33
N ALA A 130 -7.20 6.54 2.91
CA ALA A 130 -8.33 6.10 3.73
C ALA A 130 -8.40 4.57 3.90
N LEU A 131 -7.94 3.80 2.91
CA LEU A 131 -7.80 2.35 3.04
C LEU A 131 -6.68 2.00 4.04
N LEU A 132 -5.51 2.63 3.92
CA LEU A 132 -4.37 2.33 4.79
C LEU A 132 -4.59 2.77 6.25
N ASP A 133 -5.42 3.78 6.49
CA ASP A 133 -5.84 4.19 7.84
C ASP A 133 -6.78 3.17 8.52
N GLU A 134 -7.36 2.22 7.77
CA GLU A 134 -8.21 1.19 8.36
C GLU A 134 -7.39 0.04 8.97
N PRO A 135 -7.79 -0.50 10.14
CA PRO A 135 -7.23 -1.74 10.64
C PRO A 135 -7.31 -2.86 9.60
N GLY A 136 -6.17 -3.48 9.28
CA GLY A 136 -6.06 -4.52 8.25
C GLY A 136 -6.09 -4.02 6.80
N GLY A 137 -6.21 -2.71 6.55
CA GLY A 137 -6.27 -2.16 5.20
C GLY A 137 -5.01 -2.36 4.37
N ALA A 138 -3.84 -2.34 5.01
CA ALA A 138 -2.57 -2.67 4.36
C ALA A 138 -2.52 -4.15 3.92
N ALA A 139 -2.94 -5.07 4.80
CA ALA A 139 -3.02 -6.50 4.48
C ALA A 139 -4.04 -6.78 3.37
N GLU A 140 -5.19 -6.10 3.38
CA GLU A 140 -6.18 -6.18 2.30
C GLU A 140 -5.58 -5.71 0.96
N LEU A 141 -4.89 -4.57 0.95
CA LEU A 141 -4.26 -4.04 -0.25
C LEU A 141 -3.17 -4.97 -0.78
N LEU A 142 -2.31 -5.48 0.10
CA LEU A 142 -1.26 -6.43 -0.27
C LEU A 142 -1.83 -7.74 -0.82
N GLY A 143 -2.89 -8.28 -0.19
CA GLY A 143 -3.59 -9.45 -0.70
C GLY A 143 -4.23 -9.21 -2.08
N ARG A 144 -4.79 -8.01 -2.32
CA ARG A 144 -5.30 -7.63 -3.65
C ARG A 144 -4.20 -7.44 -4.68
N LEU A 145 -3.03 -6.95 -4.27
CA LEU A 145 -1.86 -6.87 -5.13
C LEU A 145 -1.33 -8.25 -5.48
N ALA A 146 -1.46 -9.26 -4.61
CA ALA A 146 -1.06 -10.63 -4.92
C ALA A 146 -2.05 -11.41 -5.81
N ASP A 147 -3.26 -10.88 -6.08
CA ASP A 147 -4.28 -11.55 -6.91
C ASP A 147 -3.98 -11.40 -8.42
N GLU A 148 -3.47 -12.45 -9.09
CA GLU A 148 -3.08 -12.49 -10.51
C GLU A 148 -4.18 -12.03 -11.48
N ASP A 149 -5.45 -12.22 -11.12
CA ASP A 149 -6.59 -11.84 -11.96
C ASP A 149 -6.85 -10.32 -11.94
N ARG A 150 -6.18 -9.57 -11.06
CA ARG A 150 -6.35 -8.12 -10.91
C ARG A 150 -5.33 -7.35 -11.75
N PRO A 151 -5.77 -6.54 -12.73
CA PRO A 151 -4.86 -5.73 -13.51
C PRO A 151 -4.28 -4.59 -12.67
N VAL A 152 -2.95 -4.45 -12.70
CA VAL A 152 -2.20 -3.38 -12.02
C VAL A 152 -1.13 -2.87 -12.96
N THR A 153 -1.06 -1.56 -13.15
CA THR A 153 0.00 -0.95 -13.96
C THR A 153 1.26 -0.67 -13.14
N PRO A 154 2.45 -0.58 -13.75
CA PRO A 154 3.69 -0.23 -13.02
C PRO A 154 3.60 1.10 -12.27
N VAL A 155 2.87 2.09 -12.82
CA VAL A 155 2.66 3.39 -12.17
C VAL A 155 1.79 3.27 -10.92
N GLN A 156 0.72 2.47 -10.98
CA GLN A 156 -0.10 2.16 -9.80
C GLN A 156 0.72 1.43 -8.76
N LEU A 157 1.50 0.43 -9.16
CA LEU A 157 2.34 -0.34 -8.26
C LEU A 157 3.35 0.55 -7.52
N HIS A 158 4.05 1.43 -8.25
CA HIS A 158 4.94 2.43 -7.66
C HIS A 158 4.23 3.32 -6.63
N ALA A 159 3.04 3.83 -6.96
CA ALA A 159 2.29 4.71 -6.07
C ALA A 159 1.79 3.99 -4.81
N LEU A 160 1.29 2.76 -4.95
CA LEU A 160 0.78 1.94 -3.84
C LEU A 160 1.90 1.54 -2.90
N TYR A 161 3.04 1.08 -3.42
CA TYR A 161 4.21 0.76 -2.60
C TYR A 161 4.81 1.99 -1.92
N THR A 162 4.82 3.14 -2.59
CA THR A 162 5.23 4.41 -1.97
C THR A 162 4.32 4.78 -0.79
N ALA A 163 3.01 4.55 -0.91
CA ALA A 163 2.06 4.80 0.18
C ALA A 163 2.22 3.80 1.34
N LEU A 164 2.43 2.52 1.03
CA LEU A 164 2.68 1.48 2.03
C LEU A 164 3.94 1.75 2.85
N ALA A 165 4.97 2.34 2.23
CA ALA A 165 6.22 2.70 2.89
C ALA A 165 6.09 3.78 3.99
N GLU A 166 4.91 4.38 4.17
CA GLU A 166 4.65 5.32 5.26
C GLU A 166 4.14 4.64 6.53
N LEU A 167 3.83 3.33 6.46
CA LEU A 167 3.29 2.57 7.56
C LEU A 167 4.37 2.08 8.52
N ASP A 168 3.94 1.84 9.76
CA ASP A 168 4.73 1.14 10.76
C ASP A 168 4.77 -0.37 10.42
N PRO A 169 5.95 -1.00 10.28
CA PRO A 169 6.08 -2.43 10.01
C PRO A 169 5.31 -3.31 11.01
N ASP A 170 5.20 -2.89 12.27
CA ASP A 170 4.49 -3.65 13.31
C ASP A 170 2.95 -3.69 13.09
N GLN A 171 2.43 -2.85 12.19
CA GLN A 171 1.01 -2.76 11.85
C GLN A 171 0.63 -3.54 10.59
N VAL A 172 1.59 -4.16 9.90
CA VAL A 172 1.36 -4.82 8.61
C VAL A 172 1.60 -6.32 8.73
N THR A 173 0.58 -7.10 8.36
CA THR A 173 0.73 -8.54 8.14
C THR A 173 1.35 -8.76 6.76
N LEU A 174 2.54 -9.37 6.72
CA LEU A 174 3.28 -9.58 5.49
C LEU A 174 2.67 -10.74 4.66
N PRO A 175 2.52 -10.58 3.34
CA PRO A 175 2.12 -11.66 2.46
C PRO A 175 3.31 -12.55 2.09
N ASP A 176 3.02 -13.79 1.67
CA ASP A 176 4.03 -14.68 1.08
C ASP A 176 4.38 -14.29 -0.37
N GLU A 177 3.47 -13.56 -1.03
CA GLU A 177 3.59 -13.16 -2.43
C GLU A 177 3.46 -11.64 -2.60
N LEU A 178 4.24 -11.09 -3.53
CA LEU A 178 4.27 -9.68 -3.87
C LEU A 178 4.10 -9.49 -5.38
N ARG A 179 3.58 -8.34 -5.78
CA ARG A 179 3.50 -7.96 -7.18
C ARG A 179 4.72 -7.12 -7.55
N ALA A 180 5.51 -7.60 -8.50
CA ALA A 180 6.74 -6.97 -8.92
C ALA A 180 6.73 -6.69 -10.43
N VAL A 181 7.73 -5.94 -10.89
CA VAL A 181 8.02 -5.75 -12.31
C VAL A 181 9.21 -6.63 -12.68
N VAL A 182 9.01 -7.57 -13.61
CA VAL A 182 10.07 -8.42 -14.18
C VAL A 182 10.16 -8.09 -15.66
N ASP A 183 11.33 -7.60 -16.10
CA ASP A 183 11.60 -7.26 -17.51
C ASP A 183 10.53 -6.35 -18.17
N GLY A 184 9.92 -5.46 -17.36
CA GLY A 184 8.89 -4.50 -17.78
C GLY A 184 7.44 -5.00 -17.63
N GLU A 185 7.25 -6.28 -17.31
CA GLU A 185 5.93 -6.89 -17.10
C GLU A 185 5.59 -7.00 -15.61
N VAL A 186 4.33 -6.74 -15.27
CA VAL A 186 3.86 -6.85 -13.88
C VAL A 186 3.45 -8.30 -13.60
N THR A 187 4.06 -8.92 -12.59
CA THR A 187 3.82 -10.32 -12.22
C THR A 187 3.78 -10.49 -10.70
N VAL A 188 3.11 -11.55 -10.24
CA VAL A 188 3.20 -11.99 -8.85
C VAL A 188 4.42 -12.88 -8.70
N VAL A 189 5.13 -12.73 -7.58
CA VAL A 189 6.32 -13.50 -7.23
C VAL A 189 6.32 -13.81 -5.74
N ASP A 190 7.13 -14.80 -5.34
CA ASP A 190 7.43 -15.03 -3.93
C ASP A 190 8.13 -13.79 -3.34
N ALA A 191 7.72 -13.37 -2.15
CA ALA A 191 8.29 -12.23 -1.46
C ALA A 191 9.81 -12.36 -1.24
N ALA A 192 10.33 -13.58 -1.08
CA ALA A 192 11.75 -13.86 -0.88
C ALA A 192 12.61 -13.56 -2.13
N ASP A 193 12.00 -13.60 -3.31
CA ASP A 193 12.66 -13.34 -4.59
C ASP A 193 12.64 -11.85 -4.98
N ALA A 194 11.72 -11.08 -4.40
CA ALA A 194 11.54 -9.67 -4.70
C ALA A 194 12.65 -8.78 -4.12
N VAL A 195 13.00 -7.72 -4.85
CA VAL A 195 13.99 -6.72 -4.41
C VAL A 195 13.52 -5.30 -4.67
N ILE A 196 13.81 -4.36 -3.76
CA ILE A 196 13.48 -2.95 -3.95
C ILE A 196 14.37 -2.34 -5.03
N ALA A 197 13.78 -1.67 -6.01
CA ALA A 197 14.48 -0.97 -7.08
C ALA A 197 15.05 0.39 -6.61
N ASP A 198 16.05 0.37 -5.72
CA ASP A 198 16.64 1.58 -5.10
C ASP A 198 17.88 2.13 -5.83
N ALA A 199 18.49 1.31 -6.69
CA ALA A 199 19.76 1.61 -7.35
C ALA A 199 19.58 1.67 -8.88
N PRO A 200 19.23 2.85 -9.44
CA PRO A 200 18.95 2.98 -10.88
C PRO A 200 20.18 2.69 -11.77
N ASP A 201 21.39 2.84 -11.25
CA ASP A 201 22.64 2.63 -11.97
C ASP A 201 22.99 1.16 -12.21
N VAL A 202 22.37 0.24 -11.48
CA VAL A 202 22.53 -1.21 -11.70
C VAL A 202 21.32 -1.85 -12.37
N LEU A 203 20.33 -1.06 -12.81
CA LEU A 203 19.15 -1.58 -13.53
C LEU A 203 19.49 -2.43 -14.77
N PRO A 204 20.51 -2.12 -15.59
CA PRO A 204 20.89 -2.98 -16.72
C PRO A 204 21.35 -4.39 -16.32
N LEU A 205 21.63 -4.64 -15.04
CA LEU A 205 22.04 -5.94 -14.50
C LEU A 205 20.87 -6.74 -13.91
N THR A 206 19.63 -6.32 -14.13
CA THR A 206 18.44 -6.87 -13.45
C THR A 206 17.58 -7.81 -14.28
N GLU A 207 18.11 -8.33 -15.39
CA GLU A 207 17.39 -9.28 -16.25
C GLU A 207 16.80 -10.44 -15.42
N GLY A 208 15.48 -10.62 -15.51
CA GLY A 208 14.74 -11.64 -14.77
C GLY A 208 14.57 -11.41 -13.27
N LEU A 209 15.07 -10.31 -12.70
CA LEU A 209 14.86 -10.00 -11.28
C LEU A 209 13.50 -9.34 -11.04
N PRO A 210 12.74 -9.77 -10.00
CA PRO A 210 11.51 -9.10 -9.61
C PRO A 210 11.77 -7.80 -8.85
N LEU A 211 11.50 -6.68 -9.50
CA LEU A 211 11.72 -5.34 -8.95
C LEU A 211 10.45 -4.77 -8.34
N LEU A 212 10.56 -4.28 -7.09
CA LEU A 212 9.50 -3.54 -6.42
C LEU A 212 9.73 -2.03 -6.62
N PRO A 213 8.89 -1.35 -7.43
CA PRO A 213 9.06 0.08 -7.69
C PRO A 213 8.56 0.91 -6.50
N VAL A 214 9.32 1.92 -6.13
CA VAL A 214 9.01 2.82 -5.02
C VAL A 214 9.70 4.16 -5.21
N ALA A 215 9.17 5.22 -4.60
CA ALA A 215 9.86 6.50 -4.54
C ALA A 215 11.26 6.31 -3.91
N PRO A 216 12.33 6.88 -4.49
CA PRO A 216 13.70 6.66 -3.99
C PRO A 216 13.89 7.01 -2.50
N SER A 217 13.21 8.05 -2.01
CA SER A 217 13.26 8.47 -0.61
C SER A 217 12.51 7.56 0.36
N ARG A 218 11.81 6.52 -0.15
CA ARG A 218 11.01 5.56 0.61
C ARG A 218 11.52 4.13 0.47
N ALA A 219 12.62 3.93 -0.26
CA ALA A 219 13.10 2.61 -0.62
C ALA A 219 13.57 1.80 0.61
N ALA A 220 14.19 2.47 1.59
CA ALA A 220 14.63 1.81 2.81
C ALA A 220 13.43 1.43 3.71
N GLU A 221 12.48 2.35 3.86
CA GLU A 221 11.27 2.13 4.64
C GLU A 221 10.41 0.99 4.06
N LEU A 222 10.28 0.92 2.73
CA LEU A 222 9.57 -0.20 2.10
C LEU A 222 10.32 -1.53 2.23
N ALA A 223 11.65 -1.51 2.11
CA ALA A 223 12.48 -2.70 2.31
C ALA A 223 12.30 -3.26 3.72
N GLU A 224 12.29 -2.37 4.73
CA GLU A 224 12.03 -2.73 6.12
C GLU A 224 10.60 -3.20 6.33
N LEU A 225 9.60 -2.50 5.79
CA LEU A 225 8.20 -2.89 5.88
C LEU A 225 7.97 -4.30 5.34
N LEU A 226 8.45 -4.58 4.13
CA LEU A 226 8.21 -5.87 3.45
C LEU A 226 9.25 -6.94 3.79
N GLN A 227 10.29 -6.61 4.56
CA GLN A 227 11.41 -7.49 4.90
C GLN A 227 12.14 -8.05 3.66
N VAL A 228 12.31 -7.21 2.63
CA VAL A 228 12.95 -7.57 1.35
C VAL A 228 14.28 -6.83 1.18
N ARG A 229 15.15 -7.39 0.33
CA ARG A 229 16.47 -6.79 0.08
C ARG A 229 16.38 -5.62 -0.88
N ARG A 230 17.36 -4.71 -0.79
CA ARG A 230 17.56 -3.63 -1.76
C ARG A 230 18.45 -4.08 -2.91
N LEU A 231 18.21 -3.53 -4.09
CA LEU A 231 18.94 -3.87 -5.29
C LEU A 231 20.42 -3.48 -5.17
N GLY A 232 20.71 -2.28 -4.65
CA GLY A 232 22.08 -1.78 -4.48
C GLY A 232 22.93 -2.59 -3.50
N GLU A 233 22.29 -3.39 -2.64
CA GLU A 233 22.94 -4.30 -1.69
C GLU A 233 23.05 -5.74 -2.23
N THR A 234 22.25 -6.07 -3.25
CA THR A 234 22.17 -7.41 -3.83
C THR A 234 23.14 -7.60 -4.99
N ILE A 235 23.32 -6.57 -5.83
CA ILE A 235 24.12 -6.68 -7.05
C ILE A 235 25.57 -6.23 -6.81
N GLU A 236 26.51 -7.16 -6.95
CA GLU A 236 27.94 -6.88 -6.99
C GLU A 236 28.37 -6.38 -8.38
N ALA A 237 28.24 -5.07 -8.60
CA ALA A 237 28.66 -4.40 -9.83
C ALA A 237 29.93 -3.56 -9.63
N GLY A 238 31.06 -4.23 -9.41
CA GLY A 238 32.37 -3.59 -9.32
C GLY A 238 32.86 -3.09 -10.69
N VAL A 239 33.43 -1.88 -10.75
CA VAL A 239 33.99 -1.31 -11.98
C VAL A 239 35.30 -2.02 -12.33
N THR A 240 35.42 -2.44 -13.59
CA THR A 240 36.56 -3.21 -14.11
C THR A 240 37.31 -2.51 -15.23
N SER A 241 36.75 -1.45 -15.78
CA SER A 241 37.39 -0.57 -16.77
C SER A 241 38.30 0.47 -16.10
N GLU A 242 39.30 0.92 -16.83
CA GLU A 242 40.15 2.05 -16.43
C GLU A 242 39.51 3.36 -16.88
N GLY A 243 39.45 4.34 -15.98
CA GLY A 243 38.91 5.68 -16.26
C GLY A 243 39.81 6.77 -15.72
N GLU A 244 39.57 8.00 -16.18
CA GLU A 244 40.30 9.20 -15.78
C GLU A 244 39.44 10.06 -14.84
N GLU A 245 40.05 10.73 -13.87
CA GLU A 245 39.33 11.60 -12.95
C GLU A 245 39.09 12.98 -13.58
N HIS A 246 37.84 13.43 -13.58
CA HIS A 246 37.42 14.73 -14.07
C HIS A 246 36.70 15.53 -12.99
N ARG A 247 36.89 16.84 -13.01
CA ARG A 247 36.12 17.75 -12.15
C ARG A 247 34.71 17.93 -12.70
N VAL A 248 33.70 17.85 -11.83
CA VAL A 248 32.33 18.18 -12.20
C VAL A 248 32.23 19.69 -12.51
N PRO A 249 31.73 20.09 -13.69
CA PRO A 249 31.60 21.50 -14.05
C PRO A 249 30.74 22.27 -13.05
N ASP A 250 31.12 23.51 -12.73
CA ASP A 250 30.43 24.33 -11.74
C ASP A 250 28.95 24.56 -12.11
N SER A 251 28.61 24.63 -13.40
CA SER A 251 27.22 24.73 -13.88
C SER A 251 26.36 23.53 -13.48
N VAL A 252 26.92 22.32 -13.52
CA VAL A 252 26.23 21.08 -13.11
C VAL A 252 25.99 21.10 -11.60
N ARG A 253 26.98 21.53 -10.82
CA ARG A 253 26.86 21.66 -9.36
C ARG A 253 25.82 22.70 -8.95
N VAL A 254 25.70 23.80 -9.70
CA VAL A 254 24.64 24.80 -9.49
C VAL A 254 23.26 24.20 -9.77
N LEU A 255 23.13 23.36 -10.79
CA LEU A 255 21.85 22.74 -11.17
C LEU A 255 21.42 21.62 -10.20
N LEU A 256 22.33 20.70 -9.90
CA LEU A 256 22.05 19.49 -9.10
C LEU A 256 22.22 19.72 -7.60
N GLY A 257 22.86 20.82 -7.20
CA GLY A 257 22.96 21.27 -5.82
C GLY A 257 24.13 20.66 -5.02
N PRO A 258 24.14 20.86 -3.68
CA PRO A 258 25.29 20.57 -2.83
C PRO A 258 25.70 19.10 -2.74
N ALA A 259 24.79 18.17 -3.05
CA ALA A 259 25.07 16.73 -3.03
C ALA A 259 25.85 16.25 -4.26
N THR A 260 26.08 17.12 -5.24
CA THR A 260 26.88 16.80 -6.43
C THR A 260 28.35 16.63 -6.04
N PRO A 261 29.00 15.52 -6.43
CA PRO A 261 30.41 15.31 -6.11
C PRO A 261 31.32 16.35 -6.78
N ASP A 262 32.51 16.57 -6.22
CA ASP A 262 33.50 17.47 -6.80
C ASP A 262 34.12 16.89 -8.09
N THR A 263 34.26 15.57 -8.14
CA THR A 263 34.86 14.82 -9.24
C THR A 263 34.03 13.59 -9.59
N TYR A 264 34.27 13.06 -10.79
CA TYR A 264 33.77 11.78 -11.26
C TYR A 264 34.86 11.12 -12.11
N ILE A 265 34.74 9.81 -12.33
CA ILE A 265 35.67 9.04 -13.16
C ILE A 265 35.01 8.81 -14.52
N GLU A 266 35.58 9.40 -15.55
CA GLU A 266 35.15 9.25 -16.94
C GLU A 266 35.83 8.02 -17.57
N HIS A 267 35.04 7.19 -18.26
CA HIS A 267 35.52 6.01 -18.97
C HIS A 267 35.18 6.13 -20.46
N PRO A 268 36.08 5.68 -21.36
CA PRO A 268 35.72 5.45 -22.76
C PRO A 268 34.57 4.44 -22.90
N GLU A 269 34.64 3.35 -22.13
CA GLU A 269 33.65 2.27 -22.09
C GLU A 269 33.57 1.77 -20.64
N LEU A 270 32.54 2.19 -19.90
CA LEU A 270 32.39 1.83 -18.50
C LEU A 270 31.88 0.38 -18.38
N ARG A 271 32.69 -0.50 -17.79
CA ARG A 271 32.33 -1.91 -17.55
C ARG A 271 32.21 -2.22 -16.07
N ALA A 272 31.04 -2.70 -15.65
CA ALA A 272 30.80 -3.19 -14.29
C ALA A 272 29.84 -4.38 -14.30
N GLY A 273 30.06 -5.36 -13.42
CA GLY A 273 29.21 -6.56 -13.36
C GLY A 273 29.18 -7.38 -14.66
N GLY A 274 30.22 -7.27 -15.50
CA GLY A 274 30.32 -7.98 -16.78
C GLY A 274 29.57 -7.33 -17.96
N VAL A 275 28.86 -6.22 -17.73
CA VAL A 275 28.15 -5.46 -18.79
C VAL A 275 28.72 -4.05 -18.94
N GLU A 276 28.34 -3.39 -20.03
CA GLU A 276 28.59 -1.97 -20.25
C GLU A 276 27.46 -1.15 -19.59
N LEU A 277 27.82 -0.07 -18.89
CA LEU A 277 26.89 0.82 -18.22
C LEU A 277 27.12 2.27 -18.64
N ASP A 278 26.06 3.07 -18.68
CA ASP A 278 26.19 4.51 -18.93
C ASP A 278 26.85 5.23 -17.74
N TRP A 279 26.49 4.82 -16.52
CA TRP A 279 27.00 5.37 -15.27
C TRP A 279 26.89 4.38 -14.12
N ARG A 280 27.68 4.59 -13.07
CA ARG A 280 27.71 3.76 -11.85
C ARG A 280 28.10 4.61 -10.65
N ARG A 281 27.39 4.47 -9.52
CA ARG A 281 27.77 5.08 -8.23
C ARG A 281 28.17 4.00 -7.22
N THR A 282 29.46 3.76 -7.06
CA THR A 282 30.00 2.73 -6.17
C THR A 282 29.70 3.03 -4.69
N GLN A 283 29.84 2.02 -3.82
CA GLN A 283 29.46 2.11 -2.40
C GLN A 283 30.29 3.15 -1.61
N ASP A 284 31.51 3.44 -2.07
CA ASP A 284 32.37 4.51 -1.55
C ASP A 284 31.94 5.92 -2.03
N GLY A 285 30.88 6.00 -2.83
CA GLY A 285 30.27 7.25 -3.29
C GLY A 285 30.88 7.82 -4.56
N VAL A 286 31.84 7.14 -5.18
CA VAL A 286 32.47 7.57 -6.44
C VAL A 286 31.50 7.37 -7.60
N VAL A 287 31.37 8.39 -8.45
CA VAL A 287 30.57 8.32 -9.67
C VAL A 287 31.50 8.01 -10.84
N HIS A 288 31.18 6.95 -11.57
CA HIS A 288 31.78 6.60 -12.85
C HIS A 288 30.77 6.86 -13.96
N ALA A 289 31.22 7.37 -15.10
CA ALA A 289 30.37 7.62 -16.27
C ALA A 289 31.11 7.25 -17.57
N SER A 290 30.37 6.78 -18.57
CA SER A 290 30.89 6.61 -19.93
C SER A 290 30.88 7.95 -20.69
N THR A 291 31.71 8.05 -21.73
CA THR A 291 31.84 9.28 -22.55
C THR A 291 30.71 9.45 -23.58
N LEU A 292 30.02 8.36 -23.93
CA LEU A 292 29.09 8.21 -25.07
C LEU A 292 29.68 8.52 -26.47
#